data_AF-L9K822-F1
#
_entry.id   AF-L9K822-F1
#
_cell.length_a   1.000
_cell.length_b   1.000
_cell.length_c   1.000
_cell.angle_alpha   90.00
_cell.angle_beta   90.00
_cell.angle_gamma   90.00
#
_symmetry.space_group_name_H-M   'P 1'
#
loop_
_entity.id
_entity.type
_entity.pdbx_description
1 polymer ?
#
loop_
_entity_poly.entity_id
_entity_poly.type
_entity_poly.pdbx_seq_one_letter_code
_entity_poly.pdbx_strand_id
1 'polypeptide(L)'
;MSAKQKGKFEDMAKVDKARYEREMKTYIPPKGETEKKFKDPNAAKSPPSAFFLFCSEYHPKIKGELPGLSIGDVAKELREMWNNTTADDKQPYEKKAAKLKKKYGKDTAAY
;
A
#
# COMPACT_ATOMS: atom_id res chain seq x y z
N MET A 1 5.12 42.63 -10.45
CA MET A 1 5.79 42.07 -9.25
C MET A 1 7.28 41.90 -9.53
N SER A 2 8.14 42.59 -8.78
CA SER A 2 9.59 42.41 -8.85
C SER A 2 9.99 41.01 -8.36
N ALA A 3 11.11 40.46 -8.84
CA ALA A 3 11.62 39.15 -8.44
C ALA A 3 11.77 39.02 -6.91
N LYS A 4 12.12 40.11 -6.23
CA LYS A 4 12.23 40.19 -4.76
C LYS A 4 10.88 40.07 -4.04
N GLN A 5 9.78 40.46 -4.69
CA GLN A 5 8.43 40.30 -4.17
C GLN A 5 7.94 38.86 -4.39
N LYS A 6 8.24 38.25 -5.55
CA LYS A 6 7.90 36.85 -5.84
C LYS A 6 8.59 35.86 -4.90
N GLY A 7 9.87 36.05 -4.59
CA GLY A 7 10.60 35.17 -3.66
C GLY A 7 9.95 35.05 -2.28
N LYS A 8 9.42 36.17 -1.73
CA LYS A 8 8.70 36.15 -0.45
C LYS A 8 7.44 35.27 -0.49
N PHE A 9 6.70 35.30 -1.59
CA PHE A 9 5.50 34.47 -1.77
C PHE A 9 5.86 33.00 -1.99
N GLU A 10 6.95 32.72 -2.71
CA GLU A 10 7.44 31.35 -2.91
C GLU A 10 7.89 30.70 -1.61
N ASP A 11 8.60 31.43 -0.74
CA ASP A 11 9.02 30.90 0.56
C ASP A 11 7.84 30.70 1.51
N MET A 12 6.86 31.62 1.50
CA MET A 12 5.62 31.45 2.26
C MET A 12 4.82 30.24 1.77
N ALA A 13 4.75 30.01 0.45
CA ALA A 13 4.08 28.85 -0.14
C ALA A 13 4.76 27.52 0.25
N LYS A 14 6.09 27.49 0.33
CA LYS A 14 6.83 26.28 0.78
C LYS A 14 6.55 25.96 2.25
N VAL A 15 6.53 26.99 3.10
CA VAL A 15 6.23 26.82 4.53
C VAL A 15 4.80 26.34 4.74
N ASP A 16 3.84 26.94 4.02
CA ASP A 16 2.43 26.54 4.08
C ASP A 16 2.22 25.09 3.59
N LYS A 17 2.88 24.72 2.48
CA LYS A 17 2.88 23.35 1.98
C LYS A 17 3.44 22.36 3.02
N ALA A 18 4.54 22.70 3.68
CA ALA A 18 5.14 21.85 4.71
C ALA A 18 4.23 21.70 5.95
N ARG A 19 3.50 22.77 6.33
CA ARG A 19 2.50 22.71 7.39
C ARG A 19 1.37 21.76 7.00
N TYR A 20 0.81 21.94 5.80
CA TYR A 20 -0.27 21.11 5.28
C TYR A 20 0.11 19.63 5.22
N GLU A 21 1.30 19.29 4.70
CA GLU A 21 1.77 17.90 4.67
C GLU A 21 1.92 17.28 6.07
N ARG A 22 2.29 18.09 7.09
CA ARG A 22 2.38 17.63 8.48
C ARG A 22 1.00 17.37 9.07
N GLU A 23 0.04 18.26 8.84
CA GLU A 23 -1.35 18.12 9.28
C GLU A 23 -2.02 16.92 8.61
N MET A 24 -1.80 16.74 7.30
CA MET A 24 -2.33 15.60 6.54
C MET A 24 -1.73 14.26 6.95
N LYS A 25 -0.49 14.21 7.45
CA LYS A 25 0.10 12.97 8.02
C LYS A 25 -0.62 12.51 9.29
N THR A 26 -1.09 13.45 10.10
CA THR A 26 -1.85 13.15 11.32
C THR A 26 -3.34 12.93 11.05
N TYR A 27 -3.84 13.40 9.91
CA TYR A 27 -5.23 13.25 9.52
C TYR A 27 -5.52 11.85 8.98
N ILE A 28 -6.45 11.14 9.62
CA ILE A 28 -7.02 9.88 9.11
C ILE A 28 -8.37 10.23 8.47
N PRO A 29 -8.46 10.30 7.14
CA PRO A 29 -9.73 10.61 6.48
C PRO A 29 -10.78 9.56 6.82
N PRO A 30 -12.07 9.95 6.92
CA PRO A 30 -13.15 9.00 7.07
C PRO A 30 -13.14 7.98 5.93
N LYS A 31 -13.49 6.74 6.27
CA LYS A 31 -13.41 5.57 5.40
C LYS A 31 -14.46 5.65 4.29
N GLY A 32 -14.23 6.48 3.27
CA GLY A 32 -15.22 6.73 2.22
C GLY A 32 -14.65 7.11 0.86
N GLU A 33 -13.56 7.87 0.78
CA GLU A 33 -13.20 8.51 -0.49
C GLU A 33 -11.68 8.47 -0.75
N THR A 34 -11.16 7.27 -1.01
CA THR A 34 -9.95 7.21 -1.84
C THR A 34 -10.42 7.07 -3.27
N GLU A 35 -10.31 8.15 -4.05
CA GLU A 35 -10.46 8.07 -5.50
C GLU A 35 -9.60 6.90 -5.99
N LYS A 36 -10.27 5.90 -6.59
CA LYS A 36 -9.58 4.73 -7.13
C LYS A 36 -8.65 5.24 -8.22
N LYS A 37 -7.34 5.28 -7.94
CA LYS A 37 -6.34 5.55 -8.97
C LYS A 37 -6.65 4.64 -10.17
N PHE A 38 -6.98 5.27 -11.30
CA PHE A 38 -7.16 4.59 -12.57
C PHE A 38 -5.88 3.79 -12.83
N LYS A 39 -6.01 2.46 -12.95
CA LYS A 39 -4.84 1.65 -13.27
C LYS A 39 -4.62 1.78 -14.77
N ASP A 40 -3.49 2.35 -15.16
CA ASP A 40 -3.08 2.37 -16.56
C ASP A 40 -3.01 0.92 -17.09
N PRO A 41 -3.66 0.60 -18.23
CA PRO A 41 -3.67 -0.76 -18.78
C PRO A 41 -2.28 -1.29 -19.15
N ASN A 42 -1.33 -0.37 -19.39
CA ASN A 42 0.05 -0.67 -19.77
C ASN A 42 1.03 -0.59 -18.58
N ALA A 43 0.56 -0.19 -17.40
CA ALA A 43 1.40 -0.23 -16.21
C ALA A 43 1.63 -1.70 -15.83
N ALA A 44 2.89 -2.02 -15.55
CA ALA A 44 3.24 -3.33 -15.02
C ALA A 44 2.35 -3.66 -13.81
N LYS A 45 2.03 -4.94 -13.62
CA LYS A 45 1.15 -5.34 -12.52
C LYS A 45 1.90 -5.19 -11.20
N SER A 46 1.40 -4.35 -10.30
CA SER A 46 2.03 -4.11 -8.99
C SER A 46 2.38 -5.43 -8.29
N PRO A 47 3.57 -5.51 -7.68
CA PRO A 47 4.04 -6.74 -7.06
C PRO A 47 3.17 -7.08 -5.84
N PRO A 48 2.93 -8.37 -5.58
CA PRO A 48 2.13 -8.80 -4.46
C PRO A 48 2.79 -8.36 -3.14
N SER A 49 1.97 -7.79 -2.24
CA SER A 49 2.39 -7.43 -0.88
C SER A 49 2.62 -8.67 -0.02
N ALA A 50 3.32 -8.51 1.11
CA ALA A 50 3.57 -9.58 2.07
C ALA A 50 2.29 -10.32 2.48
N PHE A 51 1.21 -9.55 2.72
CA PHE A 51 -0.12 -10.10 3.01
C PHE A 51 -0.68 -10.95 1.87
N PHE A 52 -0.50 -10.56 0.61
CA PHE A 52 -0.98 -11.33 -0.53
C PHE A 52 -0.18 -12.62 -0.74
N LEU A 53 1.13 -12.59 -0.45
CA LEU A 53 1.96 -13.80 -0.45
C LEU A 53 1.48 -14.78 0.62
N PHE A 54 1.20 -14.29 1.83
CA PHE A 54 0.60 -15.09 2.90
C PHE A 54 -0.77 -15.65 2.50
N CYS A 55 -1.69 -14.81 2.02
CA CYS A 55 -3.00 -15.27 1.55
C CYS A 55 -2.90 -16.32 0.46
N SER A 56 -1.93 -16.23 -0.46
CA SER A 56 -1.77 -17.23 -1.52
C SER A 56 -1.44 -18.63 -0.98
N GLU A 57 -0.72 -18.72 0.14
CA GLU A 57 -0.32 -19.98 0.77
C GLU A 57 -1.41 -20.54 1.70
N TYR A 58 -2.16 -19.67 2.37
CA TYR A 58 -3.13 -20.06 3.42
C TYR A 58 -4.58 -20.13 2.92
N HIS A 59 -4.95 -19.38 1.89
CA HIS A 59 -6.27 -19.44 1.28
C HIS A 59 -6.67 -20.84 0.80
N PRO A 60 -5.83 -21.63 0.08
CA PRO A 60 -6.20 -22.99 -0.30
C PRO A 60 -6.31 -23.94 0.91
N LYS A 61 -5.57 -23.68 2.00
CA LYS A 61 -5.65 -24.48 3.23
C LYS A 61 -6.99 -24.28 3.93
N ILE A 62 -7.37 -23.02 4.15
CA ILE A 62 -8.65 -22.67 4.81
C ILE A 62 -9.84 -23.08 3.94
N LYS A 63 -9.74 -22.90 2.62
CA LYS A 63 -10.77 -23.39 1.70
C LYS A 63 -10.90 -24.93 1.71
N GLY A 64 -9.80 -25.64 1.93
CA GLY A 64 -9.80 -27.10 2.06
C GLY A 64 -10.41 -27.57 3.37
N GLU A 65 -10.13 -26.87 4.47
CA GLU A 65 -10.71 -27.18 5.79
C GLU A 65 -12.19 -26.77 5.87
N LEU A 66 -12.58 -25.70 5.18
CA LEU A 66 -13.93 -25.14 5.21
C LEU A 66 -14.47 -24.91 3.79
N PRO A 67 -14.83 -25.99 3.08
CA PRO A 67 -15.29 -25.92 1.68
C PRO A 67 -16.63 -25.20 1.49
N GLY A 68 -17.31 -24.78 2.56
CA GLY A 68 -18.61 -24.09 2.53
C GLY A 68 -18.55 -22.58 2.83
N LEU A 69 -17.39 -22.03 3.22
CA LEU A 69 -17.26 -20.61 3.53
C LEU A 69 -17.14 -19.76 2.26
N SER A 70 -17.74 -18.58 2.28
CA SER A 70 -17.60 -17.62 1.18
C SER A 70 -16.16 -17.15 1.08
N ILE A 71 -15.71 -16.86 -0.14
CA ILE A 71 -14.38 -16.28 -0.40
C ILE A 71 -14.15 -15.02 0.47
N GLY A 72 -15.22 -14.25 0.73
CA GLY A 72 -15.18 -13.08 1.59
C GLY A 72 -14.90 -13.40 3.06
N ASP A 73 -15.46 -14.49 3.58
CA ASP A 73 -15.27 -14.90 4.98
C ASP A 73 -13.87 -15.49 5.19
N VAL A 74 -13.40 -16.31 4.24
CA VAL A 74 -12.02 -16.81 4.22
C VAL A 74 -11.02 -15.65 4.20
N ALA A 75 -11.28 -14.61 3.41
CA ALA A 75 -10.44 -13.41 3.38
C ALA A 75 -10.45 -12.63 4.70
N LYS A 76 -11.59 -12.61 5.41
CA LYS A 76 -11.70 -11.96 6.72
C LYS A 76 -10.88 -12.71 7.78
N GLU A 77 -10.99 -14.02 7.80
CA GLU A 77 -10.22 -14.89 8.71
C GLU A 77 -8.71 -14.80 8.46
N LEU A 78 -8.29 -14.84 7.18
CA LEU A 78 -6.90 -14.61 6.78
C LEU A 78 -6.37 -13.26 7.25
N ARG A 79 -7.21 -12.22 7.22
CA ARG A 79 -6.82 -10.88 7.68
C ARG A 79 -6.63 -10.84 9.20
N GLU A 80 -7.49 -11.51 9.96
CA GLU A 80 -7.34 -11.63 11.40
C GLU A 80 -6.11 -12.46 11.77
N MET A 81 -5.88 -13.58 11.09
CA MET A 81 -4.69 -14.41 11.25
C MET A 81 -3.40 -13.65 10.91
N TRP A 82 -3.44 -12.82 9.86
CA TRP A 82 -2.34 -11.92 9.55
C TRP A 82 -2.15 -10.84 10.62
N ASN A 83 -3.19 -10.28 11.22
CA ASN A 83 -2.99 -9.30 12.29
C ASN A 83 -2.41 -9.95 13.55
N ASN A 84 -2.82 -11.19 13.84
CA ASN A 84 -2.38 -11.96 15.01
C ASN A 84 -1.00 -12.63 14.86
N THR A 85 -0.51 -12.80 13.64
CA THR A 85 0.85 -13.35 13.41
C THR A 85 1.94 -12.39 13.89
N THR A 86 3.02 -12.95 14.41
CA THR A 86 4.14 -12.17 14.94
C THR A 86 4.92 -11.46 13.84
N ALA A 87 5.68 -10.41 14.20
CA ALA A 87 6.54 -9.72 13.26
C ALA A 87 7.61 -10.64 12.66
N ASP A 88 8.06 -11.64 13.42
CA ASP A 88 9.04 -12.64 12.97
C ASP A 88 8.49 -13.54 11.85
N ASP A 89 7.24 -14.01 11.99
CA ASP A 89 6.59 -14.82 10.96
C ASP A 89 6.27 -14.00 9.69
N LYS A 90 6.00 -12.70 9.85
CA LYS A 90 5.77 -11.76 8.74
C LYS A 90 7.07 -11.39 8.04
N GLN A 91 8.19 -11.37 8.74
CA GLN A 91 9.49 -10.94 8.24
C GLN A 91 9.93 -11.63 6.94
N PRO A 92 9.81 -12.97 6.76
CA PRO A 92 10.14 -13.61 5.49
C PRO A 92 9.23 -13.16 4.35
N TYR A 93 7.92 -12.95 4.62
CA TYR A 93 6.98 -12.47 3.62
C TYR A 93 7.26 -11.01 3.23
N GLU A 94 7.61 -10.16 4.19
CA GLU A 94 8.04 -8.78 3.94
C GLU A 94 9.34 -8.73 3.13
N LYS A 95 10.33 -9.57 3.47
CA LYS A 95 11.57 -9.69 2.70
C LYS A 95 11.31 -10.15 1.26
N LYS A 96 10.43 -11.14 1.06
CA LYS A 96 10.01 -11.60 -0.27
C LYS A 96 9.30 -10.48 -1.05
N ALA A 97 8.35 -9.78 -0.42
CA ALA A 97 7.63 -8.66 -1.02
C ALA A 97 8.56 -7.49 -1.37
N ALA A 98 9.52 -7.16 -0.50
CA ALA A 98 10.52 -6.13 -0.75
C ALA A 98 11.42 -6.47 -1.95
N LYS A 99 11.83 -7.74 -2.09
CA LYS A 99 12.58 -8.21 -3.26
C LYS A 99 11.77 -8.08 -4.55
N LEU A 100 10.49 -8.48 -4.52
CA LEU A 100 9.59 -8.35 -5.68
C LEU A 100 9.34 -6.88 -6.02
N LYS A 101 9.15 -6.02 -5.02
CA LYS A 101 9.02 -4.57 -5.18
C LYS A 101 10.26 -3.95 -5.83
N LYS A 102 11.45 -4.40 -5.44
CA LYS A 102 12.71 -3.93 -6.03
C LYS A 102 12.87 -4.37 -7.48
N LYS A 103 12.45 -5.59 -7.83
CA LYS A 103 12.45 -6.07 -9.23
C LYS A 103 11.48 -5.26 -10.08
N TYR A 104 10.24 -5.15 -9.62
CA TYR A 104 9.21 -4.35 -10.26
C TYR A 104 9.62 -2.90 -10.48
N GLY A 105 10.25 -2.26 -9.49
CA GLY A 105 10.76 -0.89 -9.64
C GLY A 105 11.81 -0.74 -10.75
N LYS A 106 12.61 -1.78 -11.01
CA LYS A 106 13.54 -1.80 -12.14
C LYS A 106 12.81 -2.03 -13.46
N ASP A 107 11.85 -2.95 -13.49
CA ASP A 107 11.08 -3.27 -14.69
C ASP A 107 10.20 -2.09 -15.11
N THR A 108 9.62 -1.34 -14.16
CA THR A 108 8.88 -0.09 -14.44
C THR A 108 9.77 1.08 -14.81
N ALA A 109 11.03 1.09 -14.39
CA ALA A 109 11.98 2.14 -14.80
C ALA A 109 12.55 1.89 -16.20
N ALA A 110 12.47 0.65 -16.68
CA ALA A 110 12.86 0.26 -18.04
C ALA A 110 11.68 0.36 -19.05
N TYR A 111 10.49 0.71 -18.58
CA TYR A 111 9.27 0.94 -19.37
C TYR A 111 9.08 2.44 -19.59
#